data_AF-A0AAU8I8S7-F1
#
_entry.id   AF-A0AAU8I8S7-F1
#
_cell.length_a   1.000
_cell.length_b   1.000
_cell.length_c   1.000
_cell.angle_alpha   90.00
_cell.angle_beta   90.00
_cell.angle_gamma   90.00
#
_symmetry.space_group_name_H-M   'P 1'
#
loop_
_entity.id
_entity.type
_entity.pdbx_description
1 polymer ?
#
loop_
_entity_poly.entity_id
_entity_poly.type
_entity_poly.pdbx_seq_one_letter_code
_entity_poly.pdbx_strand_id
1 'polypeptide(L)'
;MRALPPMLLLLCLCVFATPAAAQRVNRCSGPDGTTVFSDRRCEDVGAIDRLPPPAAPGNVDGSARALAPPQCVRRLSVLAQQIRTAVETRDVNRLSALYWWNGVSDAGAQRVLDRLDAIVRRPLVAIVPVLPGDSAESANTTPAATAAVPMPGTPDSDDTGGPPRAHATGLRLQQTLSGSITPASTVLGLRRQYDCFWISF
;
A
#
# COMPACT_ATOMS: atom_id res chain seq x y z
N MET A 1 -3.03 33.68 62.81
CA MET A 1 -3.08 32.31 62.26
C MET A 1 -3.78 32.40 60.90
N ARG A 2 -3.03 32.39 59.78
CA ARG A 2 -3.60 32.51 58.43
C ARG A 2 -4.09 31.14 57.99
N ALA A 3 -5.40 30.98 57.84
CA ALA A 3 -6.01 29.74 57.34
C ALA A 3 -5.59 29.51 55.88
N LEU A 4 -5.05 28.34 55.59
CA LEU A 4 -4.70 27.93 54.23
C LEU A 4 -6.00 27.73 53.42
N PRO A 5 -6.10 28.24 52.18
CA PRO A 5 -7.32 28.16 51.39
C PRO A 5 -7.62 26.72 50.94
N PRO A 6 -8.87 26.23 51.05
CA PRO A 6 -9.26 24.84 50.71
C PRO A 6 -9.01 24.48 49.24
N MET A 7 -8.86 25.48 48.37
CA MET A 7 -8.55 25.33 46.96
C MET A 7 -7.12 24.77 46.72
N LEU A 8 -6.16 25.07 47.61
CA LEU A 8 -4.80 24.54 47.51
C LEU A 8 -4.73 23.06 47.90
N LEU A 9 -5.61 22.63 48.82
CA LEU A 9 -5.74 21.24 49.24
C LEU A 9 -6.34 20.37 48.11
N LEU A 10 -7.34 20.89 47.40
CA LEU A 10 -7.98 20.19 46.28
C LEU A 10 -7.01 20.02 45.10
N LEU A 11 -6.15 21.01 44.83
CA LEU A 11 -5.15 20.93 43.76
C LEU A 11 -4.06 19.89 44.05
N CYS A 12 -3.68 19.69 45.32
CA CYS A 12 -2.75 18.64 45.72
C CYS A 12 -3.30 17.23 45.49
N LEU A 13 -4.61 17.01 45.67
CA LEU A 13 -5.23 15.69 45.49
C LEU A 13 -5.22 15.20 44.03
N CYS A 14 -5.28 16.09 43.05
CA CYS A 14 -5.23 15.72 41.63
C CYS A 14 -3.83 15.28 41.14
N VAL A 15 -2.76 15.66 41.85
CA VAL A 15 -1.38 15.33 41.44
C VAL A 15 -0.99 13.89 41.84
N PHE A 16 -1.72 13.27 42.76
CA PHE A 16 -1.49 11.88 43.21
C PHE A 16 -2.32 10.83 42.47
N ALA A 17 -2.89 11.15 41.30
CA ALA A 17 -3.49 10.16 40.44
C ALA A 17 -2.39 9.22 39.88
N THR A 18 -2.08 8.16 40.61
CA THR A 18 -1.23 7.07 40.13
C THR A 18 -1.82 6.53 38.82
N PRO A 19 -1.02 6.34 37.75
CA PRO A 19 -1.54 5.72 36.54
C PRO A 19 -2.12 4.36 36.92
N ALA A 20 -3.41 4.15 36.64
CA ALA A 20 -4.03 2.85 36.78
C ALA A 20 -3.23 1.89 35.90
N ALA A 21 -2.46 0.99 36.53
CA ALA A 21 -1.74 -0.04 35.81
C ALA A 21 -2.79 -0.83 35.02
N ALA A 22 -2.70 -0.79 33.69
CA ALA A 22 -3.54 -1.62 32.82
C ALA A 22 -3.49 -3.05 33.35
N GLN A 23 -4.65 -3.66 33.63
CA GLN A 23 -4.72 -5.02 34.15
C GLN A 23 -3.97 -5.95 33.20
N ARG A 24 -2.83 -6.46 33.66
CA ARG A 24 -1.97 -7.32 32.85
C ARG A 24 -2.59 -8.72 32.85
N VAL A 25 -3.25 -9.06 31.76
CA VAL A 25 -3.77 -10.41 31.54
C VAL A 25 -2.66 -11.27 30.97
N ASN A 26 -2.24 -12.28 31.73
CA ASN A 26 -1.29 -13.29 31.32
C ASN A 26 -2.00 -14.40 30.53
N ARG A 27 -1.37 -14.86 29.45
CA ARG A 27 -1.86 -15.98 28.64
C ARG A 27 -1.03 -17.21 28.99
N CYS A 28 -1.61 -18.08 29.80
CA CYS A 28 -0.96 -19.25 30.34
C CYS A 28 -1.32 -20.51 29.54
N SER A 29 -0.43 -21.48 29.50
CA SER A 29 -0.71 -22.83 28.99
C SER A 29 -0.69 -23.84 30.13
N GLY A 30 -1.80 -24.56 30.29
CA GLY A 30 -1.93 -25.65 31.26
C GLY A 30 -1.23 -26.93 30.79
N PRO A 31 -1.08 -27.92 31.69
CA PRO A 31 -0.41 -29.20 31.40
C PRO A 31 -1.11 -30.00 30.29
N ASP A 32 -2.43 -29.84 30.14
CA ASP A 32 -3.23 -30.48 29.09
C ASP A 32 -3.18 -29.72 27.74
N GLY A 33 -2.34 -28.69 27.64
CA GLY A 33 -2.21 -27.84 26.44
C GLY A 33 -3.32 -26.79 26.29
N THR A 34 -4.28 -26.72 27.22
CA THR A 34 -5.35 -25.73 27.23
C THR A 34 -4.81 -24.33 27.53
N THR A 35 -5.31 -23.31 26.84
CA THR A 35 -4.94 -21.91 27.10
C THR A 35 -5.87 -21.32 28.16
N VAL A 36 -5.28 -20.75 29.21
CA VAL A 36 -5.99 -20.08 30.31
C VAL A 36 -5.52 -18.63 30.37
N PHE A 37 -6.46 -17.69 30.59
CA PHE A 37 -6.14 -16.28 30.78
C PHE A 37 -6.29 -15.94 32.26
N SER A 38 -5.26 -15.33 32.85
CA SER A 38 -5.25 -14.99 34.27
C SER A 38 -4.63 -13.62 34.51
N ASP A 39 -5.15 -12.90 35.49
CA ASP A 39 -4.59 -11.69 36.04
C ASP A 39 -3.46 -11.96 37.07
N ARG A 40 -3.29 -13.24 37.47
CA ARG A 40 -2.20 -13.73 38.33
C ARG A 40 -1.08 -14.34 37.50
N ARG A 41 0.07 -14.60 38.11
CA ARG A 41 1.19 -15.24 37.41
C ARG A 41 0.78 -16.65 37.00
N CYS A 42 1.28 -17.14 35.87
CA CYS A 42 0.88 -18.45 35.38
C CYS A 42 1.23 -19.58 36.35
N GLU A 43 2.36 -19.45 37.07
CA GLU A 43 2.75 -20.38 38.13
C GLU A 43 1.71 -20.52 39.25
N ASP A 44 0.96 -19.45 39.56
CA ASP A 44 -0.06 -19.43 40.62
C ASP A 44 -1.33 -20.21 40.24
N VAL A 45 -1.55 -20.43 38.94
CA VAL A 45 -2.71 -21.17 38.40
C VAL A 45 -2.32 -22.56 37.87
N GLY A 46 -1.14 -23.06 38.26
CA GLY A 46 -0.64 -24.37 37.82
C GLY A 46 -0.36 -24.45 36.32
N ALA A 47 -0.11 -23.30 35.69
CA ALA A 47 0.19 -23.18 34.28
C ALA A 47 1.58 -22.56 34.10
N ILE A 48 2.06 -22.52 32.86
CA ILE A 48 3.29 -21.82 32.50
C ILE A 48 2.97 -20.66 31.58
N ASP A 49 3.79 -19.61 31.63
CA ASP A 49 3.71 -18.54 30.64
C ASP A 49 3.84 -19.16 29.25
N ARG A 50 2.87 -18.86 28.38
CA ARG A 50 3.00 -19.26 26.99
C ARG A 50 4.12 -18.41 26.39
N LEU A 51 5.31 -18.99 26.25
CA LEU A 51 6.37 -18.38 25.46
C LEU A 51 5.77 -18.04 24.09
N PRO A 52 5.92 -16.80 23.58
CA PRO A 52 5.59 -16.51 22.19
C PRO A 52 6.22 -17.63 21.35
N PRO A 53 5.50 -18.19 20.36
CA PRO A 53 6.09 -19.21 19.50
C PRO A 53 7.48 -18.72 19.09
N PRO A 54 8.56 -19.49 19.34
CA PRO A 54 9.88 -19.05 18.92
C PRO A 54 9.75 -18.73 17.43
N ALA A 55 10.08 -17.49 17.05
CA ALA A 55 10.11 -17.12 15.65
C ALA A 55 11.07 -18.10 14.99
N ALA A 56 10.54 -19.08 14.27
CA ALA A 56 11.35 -20.11 13.65
C ALA A 56 12.34 -19.38 12.73
N PRO A 57 13.67 -19.53 12.91
CA PRO A 57 14.62 -18.97 11.99
C PRO A 57 14.47 -19.74 10.68
N GLY A 58 13.66 -19.19 9.76
CA GLY A 58 13.48 -19.78 8.44
C GLY A 58 12.07 -19.74 7.86
N ASN A 59 11.02 -19.46 8.63
CA ASN A 59 9.67 -19.29 8.07
C ASN A 59 8.89 -18.27 8.90
N VAL A 60 9.08 -16.98 8.60
CA VAL A 60 7.96 -16.06 8.77
C VAL A 60 6.86 -16.57 7.85
N ASP A 61 5.77 -17.04 8.44
CA ASP A 61 4.57 -17.42 7.70
C ASP A 61 4.31 -16.39 6.59
N GLY A 62 3.99 -16.85 5.38
CA GLY A 62 3.68 -15.97 4.25
C GLY A 62 2.67 -14.87 4.61
N SER A 63 1.86 -15.09 5.66
CA SER A 63 0.95 -14.11 6.30
C SER A 63 1.65 -12.89 6.91
N ALA A 64 2.77 -13.04 7.65
CA ALA A 64 3.47 -11.90 8.26
C ALA A 64 4.21 -11.05 7.21
N ARG A 65 4.71 -11.69 6.15
CA ARG A 65 5.23 -11.00 4.96
C ARG A 65 4.12 -10.38 4.10
N ALA A 66 2.92 -10.95 4.13
CA ALA A 66 1.70 -10.45 3.50
C ALA A 66 1.09 -9.23 4.22
N LEU A 67 1.43 -9.03 5.50
CA LEU A 67 1.04 -7.87 6.33
C LEU A 67 2.12 -6.78 6.39
N ALA A 68 3.34 -7.05 5.89
CA ALA A 68 4.38 -6.04 5.81
C ALA A 68 4.00 -4.99 4.75
N PRO A 69 4.04 -3.68 5.08
CA PRO A 69 3.83 -2.63 4.09
C PRO A 69 4.78 -2.81 2.90
N PRO A 70 4.37 -2.39 1.68
CA PRO A 70 5.24 -2.43 0.52
C PRO A 70 6.52 -1.65 0.83
N GLN A 71 7.61 -2.39 0.91
CA GLN A 71 8.96 -1.86 0.91
C GLN A 71 9.13 -1.01 -0.35
N CYS A 72 9.86 0.11 -0.24
CA CYS A 72 10.20 1.01 -1.35
C CYS A 72 10.30 0.29 -2.71
N VAL A 73 9.32 0.50 -3.59
CA VAL A 73 9.21 -0.24 -4.84
C VAL A 73 10.10 0.39 -5.90
N ARG A 74 11.34 -0.09 -6.05
CA ARG A 74 12.33 0.52 -6.95
C ARG A 74 12.24 0.06 -8.41
N ARG A 75 11.48 -0.99 -8.70
CA ARG A 75 11.33 -1.59 -10.04
C ARG A 75 9.88 -1.57 -10.48
N LEU A 76 9.62 -1.10 -11.70
CA LEU A 76 8.25 -0.99 -12.23
C LEU A 76 7.54 -2.35 -12.34
N SER A 77 8.28 -3.42 -12.66
CA SER A 77 7.72 -4.79 -12.68
C SER A 77 7.24 -5.26 -11.32
N VAL A 78 7.93 -4.89 -10.24
CA VAL A 78 7.52 -5.19 -8.87
C VAL A 78 6.28 -4.38 -8.50
N LEU A 79 6.20 -3.11 -8.91
CA LEU A 79 5.00 -2.28 -8.70
C LEU A 79 3.79 -2.89 -9.41
N ALA A 80 3.94 -3.26 -10.68
CA ALA A 80 2.87 -3.89 -11.46
C ALA A 80 2.41 -5.21 -10.83
N GLN A 81 3.33 -6.02 -10.31
CA GLN A 81 2.98 -7.25 -9.60
C GLN A 81 2.22 -6.98 -8.30
N GLN A 82 2.62 -5.97 -7.51
CA GLN A 82 1.91 -5.61 -6.28
C GLN A 82 0.50 -5.08 -6.56
N ILE A 83 0.33 -4.27 -7.62
CA ILE A 83 -1.00 -3.82 -8.09
C ILE A 83 -1.84 -5.03 -8.50
N ARG A 84 -1.29 -5.95 -9.29
CA ARG A 84 -1.97 -7.19 -9.70
C ARG A 84 -2.45 -7.98 -8.50
N THR A 85 -1.55 -8.25 -7.54
CA THR A 85 -1.90 -8.97 -6.31
C THR A 85 -3.00 -8.24 -5.53
N ALA A 86 -2.94 -6.92 -5.39
CA ALA A 86 -3.98 -6.16 -4.68
C ALA A 86 -5.36 -6.28 -5.36
N VAL A 87 -5.41 -6.27 -6.70
CA VAL A 87 -6.67 -6.47 -7.43
C VAL A 87 -7.16 -7.92 -7.34
N GLU A 88 -6.27 -8.90 -7.52
CA GLU A 88 -6.60 -10.33 -7.43
C GLU A 88 -7.14 -10.72 -6.04
N THR A 89 -6.54 -10.17 -4.97
CA THR A 89 -7.01 -10.40 -3.59
C THR A 89 -8.12 -9.45 -3.17
N ARG A 90 -8.57 -8.53 -4.04
CA ARG A 90 -9.55 -7.47 -3.76
C ARG A 90 -9.22 -6.67 -2.49
N ASP A 91 -7.94 -6.36 -2.31
CA ASP A 91 -7.42 -5.72 -1.10
C ASP A 91 -7.09 -4.25 -1.37
N VAL A 92 -8.01 -3.36 -0.99
CA VAL A 92 -7.84 -1.91 -1.12
C VAL A 92 -6.71 -1.39 -0.23
N ASN A 93 -6.44 -2.02 0.91
CA ASN A 93 -5.36 -1.59 1.82
C ASN A 93 -3.99 -1.89 1.22
N ARG A 94 -3.86 -2.99 0.50
CA ARG A 94 -2.65 -3.28 -0.29
C ARG A 94 -2.44 -2.29 -1.42
N LEU A 95 -3.49 -1.94 -2.16
CA LEU A 95 -3.38 -0.97 -3.25
C LEU A 95 -3.09 0.45 -2.72
N SER A 96 -3.74 0.84 -1.62
CA SER A 96 -3.58 2.15 -0.97
C SER A 96 -2.17 2.35 -0.43
N ALA A 97 -1.50 1.29 0.01
CA ALA A 97 -0.11 1.36 0.46
C ALA A 97 0.89 1.72 -0.65
N LEU A 98 0.50 1.61 -1.93
CA LEU A 98 1.31 2.03 -3.09
C LEU A 98 1.06 3.48 -3.51
N TYR A 99 0.02 4.12 -2.94
CA TYR A 99 -0.41 5.45 -3.34
C TYR A 99 0.44 6.56 -2.71
N TRP A 100 0.70 7.62 -3.47
CA TRP A 100 1.39 8.80 -2.98
C TRP A 100 0.45 9.70 -2.17
N TRP A 101 0.45 9.55 -0.85
CA TRP A 101 -0.44 10.27 0.07
C TRP A 101 -0.03 11.72 0.39
N ASN A 102 1.20 12.12 0.07
CA ASN A 102 1.68 13.45 0.47
C ASN A 102 0.86 14.57 -0.17
N GLY A 103 0.40 15.52 0.65
CA GLY A 103 -0.42 16.66 0.21
C GLY A 103 -1.89 16.33 -0.04
N VAL A 104 -2.37 15.12 0.28
CA VAL A 104 -3.79 14.76 0.18
C VAL A 104 -4.51 15.19 1.46
N SER A 105 -5.59 15.97 1.33
CA SER A 105 -6.46 16.34 2.46
C SER A 105 -7.37 15.18 2.88
N ASP A 106 -7.98 15.23 4.07
CA ASP A 106 -8.87 14.16 4.55
C ASP A 106 -10.03 13.86 3.58
N ALA A 107 -10.71 14.90 3.10
CA ALA A 107 -11.78 14.73 2.10
C ALA A 107 -11.23 14.22 0.75
N GLY A 108 -10.00 14.58 0.40
CA GLY A 108 -9.30 14.02 -0.76
C GLY A 108 -8.98 12.54 -0.57
N ALA A 109 -8.55 12.15 0.64
CA ALA A 109 -8.16 10.79 0.96
C ALA A 109 -9.34 9.82 0.85
N GLN A 110 -10.53 10.23 1.32
CA GLN A 110 -11.75 9.44 1.15
C GLN A 110 -12.06 9.20 -0.34
N ARG A 111 -12.03 10.24 -1.18
CA ARG A 111 -12.25 10.09 -2.63
C ARG A 111 -11.21 9.20 -3.30
N VAL A 112 -9.95 9.29 -2.87
CA VAL A 112 -8.88 8.42 -3.37
C VAL A 112 -9.17 6.97 -2.98
N LEU A 113 -9.50 6.70 -1.72
CA LEU A 113 -9.81 5.36 -1.23
C LEU A 113 -11.03 4.76 -1.96
N ASP A 114 -12.11 5.52 -2.16
CA ASP A 114 -13.28 5.09 -2.92
C ASP A 114 -12.90 4.69 -4.35
N ARG A 115 -12.03 5.47 -5.00
CA ARG A 115 -11.56 5.16 -6.35
C ARG A 115 -10.65 3.93 -6.38
N LEU A 116 -9.79 3.74 -5.38
CA LEU A 116 -8.96 2.54 -5.25
C LEU A 116 -9.82 1.29 -4.97
N ASP A 117 -10.84 1.38 -4.11
CA ASP A 117 -11.81 0.30 -3.85
C ASP A 117 -12.55 -0.09 -5.14
N ALA A 118 -13.00 0.89 -5.92
CA ALA A 118 -13.63 0.63 -7.21
C ALA A 118 -12.67 -0.04 -8.21
N ILE A 119 -11.36 0.21 -8.15
CA ILE A 119 -10.36 -0.46 -9.00
C ILE A 119 -10.19 -1.92 -8.58
N VAL A 120 -9.96 -2.21 -7.28
CA VAL A 120 -9.70 -3.58 -6.82
C VAL A 120 -10.91 -4.52 -6.98
N ARG A 121 -12.14 -3.97 -7.06
CA ARG A 121 -13.36 -4.77 -7.28
C ARG A 121 -13.57 -5.21 -8.73
N ARG A 122 -12.88 -4.60 -9.68
CA ARG A 122 -13.01 -4.92 -11.11
C ARG A 122 -12.00 -6.00 -11.53
N PRO A 123 -12.41 -7.01 -12.33
CA PRO A 123 -11.49 -8.01 -12.86
C PRO A 123 -10.36 -7.37 -13.67
N LEU A 124 -9.12 -7.81 -13.45
CA LEU A 124 -7.93 -7.30 -14.15
C LEU A 124 -7.66 -8.14 -15.41
N VAL A 125 -7.57 -7.47 -16.55
CA VAL A 125 -7.18 -8.07 -17.84
C VAL A 125 -5.69 -7.86 -18.08
N ALA A 126 -5.21 -6.62 -17.99
CA ALA A 126 -3.80 -6.29 -18.21
C ALA A 126 -3.37 -5.03 -17.43
N ILE A 127 -2.06 -4.90 -17.23
CA ILE A 127 -1.42 -3.66 -16.77
C ILE A 127 -0.43 -3.29 -17.86
N VAL A 128 -0.63 -2.14 -18.51
CA VAL A 128 0.17 -1.68 -19.64
C VAL A 128 0.92 -0.40 -19.25
N PRO A 129 2.23 -0.31 -19.45
CA PRO A 129 2.96 0.95 -19.24
C PRO A 129 2.47 2.01 -20.22
N VAL A 130 2.28 3.23 -19.74
CA VAL A 130 1.99 4.40 -20.59
C VAL A 130 3.30 5.12 -20.85
N LEU A 131 3.72 5.23 -22.10
CA LEU A 131 4.91 5.98 -22.49
C LEU A 131 4.54 7.44 -22.82
N PRO A 132 5.49 8.38 -22.70
CA PRO A 132 5.32 9.73 -23.21
C PRO A 132 4.96 9.71 -24.70
N GLY A 133 3.83 10.30 -25.08
CA GLY A 133 3.33 10.34 -26.47
C GLY A 133 2.14 9.43 -26.76
N ASP A 134 1.95 8.35 -25.99
CA ASP A 134 0.83 7.39 -26.19
C ASP A 134 -0.55 7.96 -25.80
N SER A 135 -0.58 9.12 -25.15
CA SER A 135 -1.81 9.78 -24.69
C SER A 135 -2.66 10.33 -25.85
N ALA A 136 -2.12 10.40 -27.07
CA ALA A 136 -2.80 10.98 -28.23
C ALA A 136 -3.69 9.97 -29.01
N GLU A 137 -3.57 8.66 -28.79
CA GLU A 137 -4.18 7.65 -29.66
C GLU A 137 -5.30 6.85 -28.96
N SER A 138 -6.37 7.55 -28.55
CA SER A 138 -7.68 6.90 -28.31
C SER A 138 -8.87 7.78 -28.70
N ALA A 139 -8.63 8.87 -29.43
CA ALA A 139 -9.68 9.69 -30.00
C ALA A 139 -9.33 9.99 -31.47
N ASN A 140 -9.62 9.02 -32.35
CA ASN A 140 -10.02 9.18 -33.76
C ASN A 140 -9.59 7.96 -34.58
N THR A 141 -10.52 7.02 -34.76
CA THR A 141 -10.47 6.14 -35.93
C THR A 141 -10.97 6.95 -37.13
N THR A 142 -10.03 7.46 -37.93
CA THR A 142 -10.31 7.89 -39.31
C THR A 142 -9.27 7.20 -40.20
N PRO A 143 -9.66 6.39 -41.19
CA PRO A 143 -8.73 5.81 -42.13
C PRO A 143 -8.53 6.75 -43.32
N ALA A 144 -7.32 7.29 -43.50
CA ALA A 144 -6.81 7.84 -44.76
C ALA A 144 -5.29 8.10 -44.58
N ALA A 145 -4.39 7.35 -45.23
CA ALA A 145 -3.99 7.40 -46.65
C ALA A 145 -2.64 8.12 -46.82
N THR A 146 -1.66 7.33 -47.25
CA THR A 146 -0.54 7.60 -48.18
C THR A 146 0.13 8.98 -48.22
N ALA A 147 1.43 9.00 -47.86
CA ALA A 147 2.57 9.70 -48.52
C ALA A 147 3.71 9.84 -47.48
N ALA A 148 5.00 9.71 -47.74
CA ALA A 148 5.79 9.47 -48.94
C ALA A 148 7.15 8.89 -48.47
N VAL A 149 7.81 8.13 -49.33
CA VAL A 149 9.20 7.69 -49.19
C VAL A 149 10.17 8.86 -49.42
N PRO A 150 11.13 9.13 -48.52
CA PRO A 150 12.34 9.87 -48.87
C PRO A 150 13.47 8.88 -49.19
N MET A 151 14.12 9.09 -50.33
CA MET A 151 15.35 8.41 -50.78
C MET A 151 16.54 8.76 -49.87
N PRO A 152 17.61 7.94 -49.80
CA PRO A 152 18.62 8.03 -48.76
C PRO A 152 19.71 9.04 -49.12
N GLY A 153 19.95 10.00 -48.22
CA GLY A 153 21.18 10.78 -48.17
C GLY A 153 21.91 10.43 -46.89
N THR A 154 23.03 9.72 -47.00
CA THR A 154 23.96 9.50 -45.89
C THR A 154 24.75 10.79 -45.67
N PRO A 155 24.85 11.24 -44.42
CA PRO A 155 26.16 11.61 -43.89
C PRO A 155 26.49 10.70 -42.71
N ASP A 156 27.71 10.16 -42.73
CA ASP A 156 28.32 9.53 -41.58
C ASP A 156 28.23 10.47 -40.38
N SER A 157 27.58 10.00 -39.34
CA SER A 157 27.65 10.58 -38.01
C SER A 157 27.76 9.41 -37.05
N ASP A 158 29.02 9.09 -36.73
CA ASP A 158 29.38 8.40 -35.49
C ASP A 158 28.88 9.26 -34.33
N ASP A 159 27.60 9.11 -33.98
CA ASP A 159 27.06 9.51 -32.70
C ASP A 159 26.51 8.25 -32.04
N THR A 160 27.33 7.67 -31.15
CA THR A 160 26.85 6.65 -30.20
C THR A 160 26.00 7.37 -29.15
N GLY A 161 24.84 7.87 -29.59
CA GLY A 161 23.86 8.62 -28.83
C GLY A 161 22.48 8.05 -29.13
N GLY A 162 22.28 6.76 -28.85
CA GLY A 162 20.97 6.13 -28.99
C GLY A 162 19.90 6.96 -28.25
N PRO A 163 18.68 7.10 -28.80
CA PRO A 163 17.66 7.96 -28.20
C PRO A 163 17.42 7.58 -26.73
N PRO A 164 17.19 8.56 -25.84
CA PRO A 164 16.92 8.28 -24.44
C PRO A 164 15.75 7.30 -24.36
N ARG A 165 15.95 6.17 -23.67
CA ARG A 165 14.89 5.16 -23.50
C ARG A 165 13.70 5.85 -22.83
N ALA A 166 12.57 5.91 -23.52
CA ALA A 166 11.34 6.47 -22.98
C ALA A 166 10.96 5.74 -21.69
N HIS A 167 10.79 6.48 -20.60
CA HIS A 167 10.37 5.93 -19.31
C HIS A 167 8.86 6.01 -19.19
N ALA A 168 8.22 4.95 -18.68
CA ALA A 168 6.79 4.97 -18.44
C ALA A 168 6.40 6.09 -17.47
N THR A 169 5.41 6.89 -17.85
CA THR A 169 4.84 7.98 -17.04
C THR A 169 3.62 7.53 -16.25
N GLY A 170 3.09 6.34 -16.55
CA GLY A 170 1.95 5.76 -15.84
C GLY A 170 1.77 4.28 -16.11
N LEU A 171 0.76 3.70 -15.45
CA LEU A 171 0.28 2.34 -15.66
C LEU A 171 -1.20 2.39 -16.00
N ARG A 172 -1.57 1.84 -17.15
CA ARG A 172 -2.97 1.66 -17.57
C ARG A 172 -3.45 0.28 -17.15
N LEU A 173 -4.40 0.25 -16.23
CA LEU A 173 -5.11 -0.96 -15.83
C LEU A 173 -6.26 -1.16 -16.81
N GLN A 174 -6.19 -2.25 -17.57
CA GLN A 174 -7.27 -2.75 -18.41
C GLN A 174 -8.08 -3.73 -17.58
N GLN A 175 -9.37 -3.44 -17.41
CA GLN A 175 -10.30 -4.19 -16.58
C GLN A 175 -11.61 -4.41 -17.34
N THR A 176 -12.49 -5.23 -16.77
CA THR A 176 -13.90 -5.27 -17.19
C THR A 176 -14.79 -4.75 -16.08
N LEU A 177 -16.02 -4.35 -16.42
CA LEU A 177 -17.05 -4.13 -15.41
C LEU A 177 -17.42 -5.46 -14.73
N SER A 178 -17.81 -5.39 -13.46
CA SER A 178 -18.19 -6.56 -12.67
C SER A 178 -19.30 -7.35 -13.36
N GLY A 179 -19.09 -8.65 -13.57
CA GLY A 179 -20.07 -9.53 -14.22
C GLY A 179 -20.32 -9.25 -15.71
N SER A 180 -19.49 -8.43 -16.35
CA SER A 180 -19.62 -8.07 -17.77
C SER A 180 -18.29 -8.22 -18.50
N ILE A 181 -18.35 -8.26 -19.83
CA ILE A 181 -17.20 -8.17 -20.76
C ILE A 181 -16.93 -6.73 -21.21
N THR A 182 -17.74 -5.76 -20.77
CA THR A 182 -17.54 -4.33 -21.09
C THR A 182 -16.17 -3.87 -20.57
N PRO A 183 -15.28 -3.37 -21.44
CA PRO A 183 -13.95 -2.93 -21.02
C PRO A 183 -14.04 -1.64 -20.20
N ALA A 184 -13.17 -1.53 -19.20
CA ALA A 184 -12.95 -0.35 -18.39
C ALA A 184 -11.44 -0.11 -18.25
N SER A 185 -10.99 1.12 -18.47
CA SER A 185 -9.57 1.48 -18.39
C SER A 185 -9.36 2.55 -17.33
N THR A 186 -8.36 2.37 -16.47
CA THR A 186 -7.91 3.41 -15.52
C THR A 186 -6.42 3.62 -15.68
N VAL A 187 -5.99 4.87 -15.86
CA VAL A 187 -4.56 5.23 -15.84
C VAL A 187 -4.19 5.71 -14.45
N LEU A 188 -3.13 5.12 -13.89
CA LEU A 188 -2.46 5.56 -12.68
C LEU A 188 -1.17 6.28 -13.09
N GLY A 189 -1.01 7.52 -12.62
CA GLY A 189 0.24 8.25 -12.79
C GLY A 189 1.36 7.57 -12.00
N LEU A 190 2.57 7.61 -12.56
CA LEU A 190 3.76 7.08 -11.88
C LEU A 190 4.56 8.26 -11.30
N ARG A 191 4.79 8.25 -9.99
CA ARG A 191 5.68 9.20 -9.31
C ARG A 191 6.91 8.49 -8.79
N ARG A 192 8.05 9.18 -8.84
CA ARG A 192 9.31 8.72 -8.28
C ARG A 192 9.75 9.65 -7.16
N GLN A 193 9.77 9.16 -5.92
CA GLN A 193 10.20 9.92 -4.75
C GLN A 193 11.05 9.03 -3.86
N TYR A 194 12.19 9.56 -3.39
CA TYR A 194 13.17 8.81 -2.59
C TYR A 194 13.63 7.50 -3.27
N ASP A 195 13.75 7.53 -4.59
CA ASP A 195 14.10 6.37 -5.44
C ASP A 195 13.02 5.27 -5.52
N CYS A 196 11.86 5.46 -4.88
CA CYS A 196 10.72 4.55 -4.91
C CYS A 196 9.66 5.01 -5.92
N PHE A 197 8.97 4.05 -6.54
CA PHE A 197 7.77 4.31 -7.30
C PHE A 197 6.53 4.38 -6.42
N TRP A 198 5.64 5.31 -6.77
CA TRP A 198 4.33 5.51 -6.17
C TRP A 198 3.29 5.69 -7.28
N ILE A 199 2.06 5.25 -7.03
CA ILE A 199 0.93 5.55 -7.91
C ILE A 199 0.25 6.85 -7.47
N SER A 200 -0.29 7.59 -8.43
CA SER A 200 -1.20 8.71 -8.17
C SER A 200 -2.36 8.71 -9.16
N PHE A 201 -3.40 9.45 -8.84
CA PHE A 201 -4.42 9.82 -9.81
C PHE A 201 -4.05 11.09 -10.58
#